data_AF-A0A1A9B2I4-F1
#
_entry.id   AF-A0A1A9B2I4-F1
#
_cell.length_a   1.000
_cell.length_b   1.000
_cell.length_c   1.000
_cell.angle_alpha   90.00
_cell.angle_beta   90.00
_cell.angle_gamma   90.00
#
_symmetry.space_group_name_H-M   'P 1'
#
loop_
_entity.id
_entity.type
_entity.pdbx_description
1 polymer ?
#
loop_
_entity_poly.entity_id
_entity_poly.type
_entity_poly.pdbx_seq_one_letter_code
_entity_poly.pdbx_strand_id
1 'polypeptide(L)'
;MESLKEQMTAPLANQQMARHAFLEELYADGYFPDHVVDKGRAILLRLCQRIEAERPQDLTALYALTDAATDEFNLLEAEFEAAGSEIETVAREAIGEDFWVVATSYGFADADTERLIANRNW
;
A
#
# COMPACT_ATOMS: atom_id res chain seq x y z
N MET A 1 12.42 0.70 30.09
CA MET A 1 11.19 -0.08 29.80
C MET A 1 10.15 0.87 29.23
N GLU A 2 10.49 1.54 28.13
CA GLU A 2 9.65 2.57 27.49
C GLU A 2 9.77 2.41 25.96
N SER A 3 9.75 1.17 25.49
CA SER A 3 9.82 0.88 24.05
C SER A 3 9.41 -0.57 23.87
N LEU A 4 8.25 -0.77 23.23
CA LEU A 4 7.67 -2.00 22.67
C LEU A 4 6.14 -2.08 22.80
N LYS A 5 5.47 -1.14 23.48
CA LYS A 5 3.99 -1.13 23.61
C LYS A 5 3.24 -0.04 22.83
N GLU A 6 3.93 0.87 22.15
CA GLU A 6 3.29 1.91 21.31
C GLU A 6 3.34 1.63 19.80
N GLN A 7 3.71 0.42 19.39
CA GLN A 7 3.34 -0.08 18.05
C GLN A 7 1.95 -0.72 18.09
N MET A 8 1.03 -0.06 18.81
CA MET A 8 -0.39 -0.28 18.64
C MET A 8 -0.74 0.60 17.44
N THR A 9 -1.01 -0.02 16.30
CA THR A 9 -1.42 0.64 15.05
C THR A 9 -2.42 1.73 15.34
N ALA A 10 -1.95 2.98 15.37
CA ALA A 10 -2.83 4.10 15.60
C ALA A 10 -3.92 4.06 14.51
N PRO A 11 -5.20 4.18 14.89
CA PRO A 11 -6.28 4.21 13.91
C PRO A 11 -6.07 5.40 12.97
N LEU A 12 -6.28 5.18 11.67
CA LEU A 12 -6.17 6.24 10.67
C LEU A 12 -7.12 7.39 11.01
N ALA A 13 -6.61 8.62 10.97
CA ALA A 13 -7.42 9.81 11.14
C ALA A 13 -8.37 9.99 9.95
N ASN A 14 -7.90 9.68 8.74
CA ASN A 14 -8.69 9.70 7.52
C ASN A 14 -9.73 8.57 7.54
N GLN A 15 -10.98 8.93 7.81
CA GLN A 15 -12.09 7.97 7.92
C GLN A 15 -12.43 7.26 6.60
N GLN A 16 -12.10 7.85 5.46
CA GLN A 16 -12.24 7.18 4.17
C GLN A 16 -11.25 6.02 4.08
N MET A 17 -9.97 6.29 4.37
CA MET A 17 -8.92 5.26 4.35
C MET A 17 -9.09 4.21 5.46
N ALA A 18 -9.61 4.60 6.63
CA ALA A 18 -9.93 3.67 7.71
C ALA A 18 -10.99 2.62 7.33
N ARG A 19 -11.83 2.91 6.33
CA ARG A 19 -12.93 2.05 5.87
C ARG A 19 -12.71 1.46 4.49
N HIS A 20 -11.68 1.90 3.78
CA HIS A 20 -11.37 1.45 2.43
C HIS A 20 -10.98 -0.04 2.45
N ALA A 21 -11.55 -0.80 1.52
CA ALA A 21 -11.30 -2.22 1.37
C ALA A 21 -10.07 -2.43 0.47
N PHE A 22 -8.88 -2.20 1.03
CA PHE A 22 -7.63 -2.41 0.31
C PHE A 22 -7.52 -3.83 -0.25
N LEU A 23 -7.09 -3.94 -1.51
CA LEU A 23 -6.86 -5.17 -2.25
C LEU A 23 -8.11 -6.08 -2.31
N GLU A 24 -9.32 -5.51 -2.28
CA GLU A 24 -10.59 -6.26 -2.28
C GLU A 24 -10.66 -7.28 -3.42
N GLU A 25 -10.20 -6.91 -4.62
CA GLU A 25 -10.16 -7.80 -5.78
C GLU A 25 -9.27 -9.02 -5.55
N LEU A 26 -8.13 -8.85 -4.86
CA LEU A 26 -7.22 -9.97 -4.60
C LEU A 26 -7.77 -10.91 -3.54
N TYR A 27 -8.48 -10.41 -2.53
CA TYR A 27 -9.19 -11.27 -1.58
C TYR A 27 -10.37 -12.01 -2.23
N ALA A 28 -10.96 -11.47 -3.29
CA ALA A 28 -12.07 -12.10 -4.00
C ALA A 28 -11.63 -13.22 -4.95
N ASP A 29 -10.34 -13.29 -5.30
CA ASP A 29 -9.78 -14.27 -6.21
C ASP A 29 -8.89 -15.28 -5.46
N GLY A 30 -9.32 -16.55 -5.49
CA GLY A 30 -8.62 -17.65 -4.83
C GLY A 30 -7.24 -17.99 -5.41
N TYR A 31 -6.81 -17.33 -6.49
CA TYR A 31 -5.43 -17.37 -6.96
C TYR A 31 -4.47 -16.63 -6.03
N PHE A 32 -4.91 -15.58 -5.34
CA PHE A 32 -4.07 -14.81 -4.43
C PHE A 32 -4.19 -15.34 -2.99
N PRO A 33 -3.08 -15.74 -2.36
CA PRO A 33 -3.11 -16.27 -1.01
C PRO A 33 -3.37 -15.15 0.02
N ASP A 34 -4.51 -15.23 0.73
CA ASP A 34 -4.94 -14.25 1.76
C ASP A 34 -3.80 -13.81 2.70
N HIS A 35 -2.97 -14.75 3.17
CA HIS A 35 -1.89 -14.45 4.12
C HIS A 35 -0.76 -13.58 3.54
N VAL A 36 -0.59 -13.54 2.22
CA VAL A 36 0.35 -12.62 1.53
C VAL A 36 -0.37 -11.31 1.19
N VAL A 37 -1.63 -11.38 0.76
CA VAL A 37 -2.48 -10.19 0.53
C VAL A 37 -2.64 -9.36 1.80
N ASP A 38 -2.73 -10.00 2.97
CA ASP A 38 -2.72 -9.35 4.29
C ASP A 38 -1.48 -8.47 4.51
N LYS A 39 -0.32 -8.90 4.00
CA LYS A 39 0.93 -8.13 4.09
C LYS A 39 0.91 -6.92 3.17
N GLY A 40 0.39 -7.08 1.94
CA GLY A 40 0.14 -5.97 1.02
C GLY A 40 -0.78 -4.92 1.61
N ARG A 41 -1.90 -5.35 2.20
CA ARG A 41 -2.82 -4.48 2.94
C ARG A 41 -2.13 -3.77 4.09
N ALA A 42 -1.28 -4.46 4.84
CA ALA A 42 -0.52 -3.84 5.93
C ALA A 42 0.48 -2.78 5.44
N ILE A 43 1.08 -2.94 4.26
CA ILE A 43 1.94 -1.92 3.62
C ILE A 43 1.11 -0.66 3.31
N LEU A 44 -0.07 -0.82 2.70
CA LEU A 44 -0.95 0.30 2.33
C LEU A 44 -1.47 1.07 3.56
N LEU A 45 -1.80 0.35 4.63
CA LEU A 45 -2.17 0.97 5.91
C LEU A 45 -0.99 1.74 6.54
N ARG A 46 0.23 1.20 6.48
CA ARG A 46 1.43 1.91 6.95
C ARG A 46 1.72 3.14 6.09
N LEU A 47 1.54 3.07 4.77
CA LEU A 47 1.68 4.22 3.88
C LEU A 47 0.71 5.34 4.29
N CYS A 48 -0.56 5.02 4.55
CA CYS A 48 -1.53 5.97 5.07
C CYS A 48 -1.05 6.62 6.39
N GLN A 49 -0.61 5.81 7.35
CA GLN A 49 -0.10 6.30 8.64
C GLN A 49 1.11 7.24 8.47
N ARG A 50 2.03 6.90 7.56
CA ARG A 50 3.18 7.73 7.23
C ARG A 50 2.77 9.06 6.60
N ILE A 51 1.82 9.07 5.67
CA ILE A 51 1.31 10.30 5.08
C ILE A 51 0.67 11.19 6.16
N GLU A 52 -0.13 10.63 7.07
CA GLU A 52 -0.74 11.38 8.18
C GLU A 52 0.27 11.96 9.16
N ALA A 53 1.32 11.20 9.48
CA ALA A 53 2.36 11.59 10.42
C ALA A 53 3.36 12.59 9.82
N GLU A 54 3.83 12.32 8.59
CA GLU A 54 4.88 13.09 7.92
C GLU A 54 4.32 14.32 7.18
N ARG A 55 3.02 14.31 6.81
CA ARG A 55 2.32 15.40 6.12
C ARG A 55 3.10 15.95 4.91
N PRO A 56 3.35 15.12 3.88
CA PRO A 56 4.05 15.58 2.67
C PRO A 56 3.38 16.84 2.09
N GLN A 57 4.19 17.80 1.66
CA GLN A 57 3.71 19.10 1.17
C GLN A 57 3.58 19.16 -0.35
N ASP A 58 4.18 18.20 -1.07
CA ASP A 58 4.21 18.14 -2.52
C ASP A 58 4.30 16.69 -3.01
N LEU A 59 4.20 16.53 -4.34
CA LEU A 59 4.27 15.23 -5.01
C LEU A 59 5.64 14.57 -4.84
N THR A 60 6.73 15.33 -4.73
CA THR A 60 8.06 14.75 -4.53
C THR A 60 8.16 14.06 -3.18
N ALA A 61 7.66 14.70 -2.12
CA ALA A 61 7.59 14.11 -0.80
C ALA A 61 6.62 12.91 -0.75
N LEU A 62 5.46 12.99 -1.43
CA LEU A 62 4.56 11.84 -1.55
C LEU A 62 5.24 10.66 -2.25
N TYR A 63 5.90 10.90 -3.39
CA TYR A 63 6.53 9.83 -4.16
C TYR A 63 7.64 9.14 -3.38
N ALA A 64 8.39 9.84 -2.53
CA ALA A 64 9.36 9.20 -1.65
C ALA A 64 8.71 8.20 -0.66
N LEU A 65 7.47 8.46 -0.20
CA LEU A 65 6.72 7.53 0.65
C LEU A 65 6.21 6.33 -0.15
N THR A 66 5.69 6.58 -1.36
CA THR A 66 5.11 5.54 -2.21
C THR A 66 6.19 4.64 -2.83
N ASP A 67 7.36 5.18 -3.15
CA ASP A 67 8.54 4.42 -3.57
C ASP A 67 8.92 3.40 -2.50
N ALA A 68 9.00 3.81 -1.23
CA ALA A 68 9.31 2.91 -0.12
C ALA A 68 8.23 1.82 0.08
N ALA A 69 6.95 2.16 -0.06
CA ALA A 69 5.87 1.17 0.00
C ALA A 69 5.93 0.19 -1.19
N THR A 70 6.26 0.68 -2.39
CA THR A 70 6.44 -0.15 -3.59
C THR A 70 7.61 -1.11 -3.42
N ASP A 71 8.71 -0.66 -2.81
CA ASP A 71 9.85 -1.52 -2.47
C ASP A 71 9.45 -2.65 -1.50
N GLU A 72 8.55 -2.40 -0.54
CA GLU A 72 8.00 -3.44 0.31
C GLU A 72 7.12 -4.44 -0.48
N PHE A 73 6.33 -3.97 -1.46
CA PHE A 73 5.57 -4.86 -2.36
C PHE A 73 6.49 -5.72 -3.23
N ASN A 74 7.61 -5.18 -3.70
CA ASN A 74 8.60 -5.95 -4.47
C ASN A 74 9.13 -7.17 -3.68
N LEU A 75 9.21 -7.07 -2.35
CA LEU A 75 9.61 -8.19 -1.49
C LEU A 75 8.52 -9.26 -1.36
N LEU A 76 7.25 -8.91 -1.56
CA LEU A 76 6.14 -9.86 -1.50
C LEU A 76 6.08 -10.78 -2.71
N GLU A 77 6.72 -10.42 -3.84
CA GLU A 77 6.76 -11.28 -5.04
C GLU A 77 7.25 -12.70 -4.71
N ALA A 78 8.38 -12.81 -4.00
CA ALA A 78 8.92 -14.10 -3.60
C ALA A 78 7.99 -14.89 -2.66
N GLU A 79 7.15 -14.20 -1.89
CA GLU A 79 6.15 -14.84 -1.02
C GLU A 79 4.94 -15.33 -1.80
N PHE A 80 4.47 -14.55 -2.77
CA PHE A 80 3.45 -14.99 -3.73
C PHE A 80 3.93 -16.22 -4.50
N GLU A 81 5.14 -16.18 -5.07
CA GLU A 81 5.75 -17.31 -5.79
C GLU A 81 5.84 -18.56 -4.92
N ALA A 82 6.32 -18.43 -3.68
CA ALA A 82 6.41 -19.54 -2.72
C ALA A 82 5.04 -20.16 -2.37
N ALA A 83 3.96 -19.38 -2.52
CA ALA A 83 2.58 -19.79 -2.33
C ALA A 83 1.88 -20.23 -3.63
N GLY A 84 2.58 -20.28 -4.77
CA GLY A 84 2.02 -20.69 -6.06
C GLY A 84 1.19 -19.61 -6.76
N SER A 85 1.44 -18.34 -6.43
CA SER A 85 0.82 -17.14 -6.98
C SER A 85 1.92 -16.19 -7.49
N GLU A 86 1.55 -15.01 -8.00
CA GLU A 86 2.50 -14.00 -8.51
C GLU A 86 1.84 -12.60 -8.48
N ILE A 87 2.63 -11.51 -8.51
CA ILE A 87 2.06 -10.16 -8.77
C ILE A 87 1.89 -10.00 -10.29
N GLU A 88 0.88 -10.66 -10.84
CA GLU A 88 0.45 -10.49 -12.23
C GLU A 88 -0.50 -9.31 -12.42
N THR A 89 -0.90 -9.06 -13.66
CA THR A 89 -1.76 -7.95 -14.11
C THR A 89 -2.88 -7.54 -13.14
N VAL A 90 -3.71 -8.46 -12.64
CA VAL A 90 -4.80 -8.12 -11.71
C VAL A 90 -4.23 -7.59 -10.39
N ALA A 91 -3.21 -8.24 -9.83
CA ALA A 91 -2.52 -7.72 -8.65
C ALA A 91 -1.88 -6.35 -8.89
N ARG A 92 -1.28 -6.12 -10.06
CA ARG A 92 -0.65 -4.84 -10.43
C ARG A 92 -1.66 -3.71 -10.50
N GLU A 93 -2.81 -3.97 -11.13
CA GLU A 93 -3.90 -3.01 -11.26
C GLU A 93 -4.52 -2.70 -9.90
N ALA A 94 -4.82 -3.72 -9.09
CA ALA A 94 -5.37 -3.53 -7.74
C ALA A 94 -4.42 -2.74 -6.83
N ILE A 95 -3.11 -3.04 -6.85
CA ILE A 95 -2.11 -2.30 -6.08
C ILE A 95 -2.03 -0.85 -6.59
N GLY A 96 -1.93 -0.64 -7.91
CA GLY A 96 -1.88 0.70 -8.51
C GLY A 96 -3.10 1.55 -8.18
N GLU A 97 -4.29 0.97 -8.24
CA GLU A 97 -5.55 1.63 -7.87
C GLU A 97 -5.55 2.04 -6.40
N ASP A 98 -5.13 1.16 -5.50
CA ASP A 98 -5.07 1.49 -4.06
C ASP A 98 -4.06 2.61 -3.78
N PHE A 99 -2.91 2.64 -4.45
CA PHE A 99 -1.96 3.75 -4.34
C PHE A 99 -2.58 5.08 -4.81
N TRP A 100 -3.34 5.06 -5.92
CA TRP A 100 -4.05 6.23 -6.42
C TRP A 100 -5.15 6.71 -5.47
N VAL A 101 -5.95 5.78 -4.94
CA VAL A 101 -6.98 6.08 -3.93
C VAL A 101 -6.35 6.70 -2.69
N VAL A 102 -5.22 6.17 -2.21
CA VAL A 102 -4.47 6.74 -1.08
C VAL A 102 -4.03 8.17 -1.40
N ALA A 103 -3.31 8.39 -2.51
CA ALA A 103 -2.78 9.70 -2.88
C ALA A 103 -3.89 10.76 -2.98
N THR A 104 -4.97 10.45 -3.70
CA THR A 104 -6.10 11.38 -3.89
C THR A 104 -6.85 11.65 -2.59
N SER A 105 -6.99 10.64 -1.71
CA SER A 105 -7.65 10.80 -0.41
C SER A 105 -6.86 11.67 0.58
N TYR A 106 -5.57 11.85 0.36
CA TYR A 106 -4.72 12.79 1.11
C TYR A 106 -4.48 14.13 0.38
N GLY A 107 -5.24 14.41 -0.68
CA GLY A 107 -5.26 15.71 -1.35
C GLY A 107 -4.33 15.84 -2.55
N PHE A 108 -3.70 14.76 -3.01
CA PHE A 108 -2.83 14.75 -4.18
C PHE A 108 -3.60 14.32 -5.44
N ALA A 109 -4.57 15.13 -5.85
CA ALA A 109 -5.42 14.85 -7.01
C ALA A 109 -4.64 14.77 -8.35
N ASP A 110 -3.50 15.46 -8.43
CA ASP A 110 -2.64 15.51 -9.61
C ASP A 110 -1.51 14.46 -9.57
N ALA A 111 -1.55 13.50 -8.65
CA ALA A 111 -0.57 12.42 -8.59
C ALA A 111 -0.65 11.55 -9.85
N ASP A 112 0.52 11.29 -10.44
CA ASP A 112 0.67 10.42 -11.60
C ASP A 112 0.68 8.97 -11.12
N THR A 113 -0.28 8.18 -11.63
CA THR A 113 -0.45 6.76 -11.27
C THR A 113 0.80 5.93 -11.52
N GLU A 114 1.53 6.20 -12.60
CA GLU A 114 2.79 5.48 -12.90
C GLU A 114 3.91 5.89 -11.95
N ARG A 115 3.88 7.12 -11.43
CA ARG A 115 4.89 7.61 -10.47
C ARG A 115 4.63 7.10 -9.06
N LEU A 116 3.39 6.85 -8.68
CA LEU A 116 3.04 6.30 -7.37
C LEU A 116 3.65 4.90 -7.14
N ILE A 117 3.80 4.11 -8.22
CA ILE A 117 4.37 2.76 -8.19
C ILE A 117 5.63 2.65 -9.07
N ALA A 118 6.41 3.72 -9.17
CA ALA A 118 7.56 3.80 -10.08
C ALA A 118 8.66 2.79 -9.78
N ASN A 119 8.84 2.42 -8.51
CA ASN A 119 9.86 1.48 -8.06
C ASN A 119 9.48 -0.01 -8.25
N ARG A 120 8.35 -0.32 -8.88
CA ARG A 120 7.91 -1.71 -9.04
C ARG A 120 8.90 -2.53 -9.88
N ASN A 121 9.12 -3.77 -9.46
CA ASN A 121 9.89 -4.77 -10.21
C ASN A 121 9.00 -5.88 -10.79
N TRP A 122 7.68 -5.81 -10.53
CA TRP A 122 6.65 -6.68 -11.06
C TRP A 122 6.05 -6.11 -12.35
#